data_AF-A0A1L7RGM0-F1
#
_entry.id   AF-A0A1L7RGM0-F1
#
_cell.length_a   1.000
_cell.length_b   1.000
_cell.length_c   1.000
_cell.angle_alpha   90.00
_cell.angle_beta   90.00
_cell.angle_gamma   90.00
#
_symmetry.space_group_name_H-M   'P 1'
#
loop_
_entity.id
_entity.type
_entity.pdbx_description
1 polymer ?
#
loop_
_entity_poly.entity_id
_entity_poly.type
_entity_poly.pdbx_seq_one_letter_code
_entity_poly.pdbx_strand_id
1 'polypeptide(L)'
;MPDGVVYVGRGSRWGNQFIVGRTYMFSTFGRALEHIGFHQQIGPRPFTPTSRADVVEMYLAWFQGNLVVPLYEPYSRTIPRQENIQADLMGRDLACWCPLDEPCHADVLLALAAGKPLYSMTLADLSPVVEPEGGMLL
;
A
#
# COMPACT_ATOMS: atom_id res chain seq x y z
N MET A 1 -0.79 22.62 9.43
CA MET A 1 -1.05 22.00 8.11
C MET A 1 -1.73 23.07 7.26
N PRO A 2 -1.28 23.32 6.02
CA PRO A 2 -1.91 24.34 5.17
C PRO A 2 -3.39 24.04 4.93
N ASP A 3 -4.18 25.08 4.67
CA ASP A 3 -5.60 24.94 4.39
C ASP A 3 -5.83 24.09 3.13
N GLY A 4 -6.82 23.20 3.18
CA GLY A 4 -7.19 22.33 2.07
C GLY A 4 -6.41 21.01 1.97
N VAL A 5 -5.29 20.87 2.68
CA VAL A 5 -4.52 19.61 2.70
C VAL A 5 -5.21 18.58 3.59
N VAL A 6 -5.34 17.34 3.13
CA VAL A 6 -5.94 16.23 3.89
C VAL A 6 -4.88 15.41 4.60
N TYR A 7 -5.03 15.25 5.92
CA TYR A 7 -4.16 14.37 6.70
C TYR A 7 -4.54 12.90 6.49
N VAL A 8 -3.58 12.12 5.99
CA VAL A 8 -3.73 10.69 5.69
C VAL A 8 -2.74 9.82 6.49
N GLY A 9 -2.18 10.34 7.59
CA GLY A 9 -1.24 9.58 8.41
C GLY A 9 -1.90 8.47 9.25
N ARG A 10 -1.08 7.77 10.05
CA ARG A 10 -1.53 6.66 10.91
C ARG A 10 -2.68 7.10 11.83
N GLY A 11 -3.68 6.23 11.97
CA GLY A 11 -4.90 6.50 12.75
C GLY A 11 -6.01 7.21 11.97
N SER A 12 -5.72 7.81 10.81
CA SER A 12 -6.75 8.37 9.92
C SER A 12 -7.54 7.28 9.17
N ARG A 13 -8.61 7.69 8.47
CA ARG A 13 -9.37 6.83 7.54
C ARG A 13 -8.47 6.21 6.46
N TRP A 14 -7.48 6.97 6.00
CA TRP A 14 -6.64 6.65 4.84
C TRP A 14 -5.19 6.29 5.20
N GLY A 15 -4.89 6.09 6.48
CA GLY A 15 -3.55 5.73 6.93
C GLY A 15 -3.16 4.31 6.60
N ASN A 16 -1.88 4.11 6.24
CA ASN A 16 -1.31 2.78 6.09
C ASN A 16 -1.38 2.00 7.43
N GLN A 17 -2.06 0.85 7.40
CA GLN A 17 -2.26 -0.02 8.57
C GLN A 17 -1.03 -0.90 8.87
N PHE A 18 -0.14 -1.09 7.89
CA PHE A 18 1.04 -1.94 8.03
C PHE A 18 2.17 -1.21 8.77
N ILE A 19 2.99 -1.97 9.49
CA ILE A 19 4.02 -1.49 10.44
C ILE A 19 5.30 -2.30 10.21
N VAL A 20 6.41 -1.60 9.97
CA VAL A 20 7.74 -2.20 9.89
C VAL A 20 8.07 -2.91 11.21
N GLY A 21 8.58 -4.14 11.12
CA GLY A 21 8.94 -4.98 12.26
C GLY A 21 7.77 -5.71 12.93
N ARG A 22 6.51 -5.52 12.47
CA ARG A 22 5.36 -6.30 12.96
C ARG A 22 5.11 -7.49 12.04
N THR A 23 5.03 -8.69 12.60
CA THR A 23 4.64 -9.88 11.83
C THR A 23 3.15 -9.85 11.50
N TYR A 24 2.81 -10.10 10.24
CA TYR A 24 1.46 -10.27 9.73
C TYR A 24 1.29 -11.67 9.16
N MET A 25 0.11 -12.25 9.35
CA MET A 25 -0.29 -13.43 8.58
C MET A 25 -1.07 -12.96 7.37
N PHE A 26 -0.68 -13.34 6.16
CA PHE A 26 -1.51 -13.08 4.98
C PHE A 26 -1.39 -14.17 3.94
N SER A 27 -2.43 -14.27 3.11
CA SER A 27 -2.41 -15.00 1.85
C SER A 27 -2.34 -13.99 0.71
N THR A 28 -1.62 -14.33 -0.37
CA THR A 28 -1.63 -13.52 -1.60
C THR A 28 -2.37 -14.20 -2.73
N PHE A 29 -3.14 -13.41 -3.48
CA PHE A 29 -3.78 -13.83 -4.71
C PHE A 29 -3.26 -12.94 -5.85
N GLY A 30 -2.90 -13.52 -7.00
CA GLY A 30 -2.41 -12.75 -8.16
C GLY A 30 -0.92 -12.39 -8.12
N ARG A 31 -0.54 -11.28 -8.80
CA ARG A 31 0.84 -10.80 -8.97
C ARG A 31 1.31 -9.82 -7.88
N ALA A 32 0.50 -9.54 -6.86
CA ALA A 32 0.90 -8.59 -5.82
C ALA A 32 2.09 -9.12 -5.00
N LEU A 33 2.88 -8.18 -4.46
CA LEU A 33 4.10 -8.42 -3.70
C LEU A 33 5.31 -8.83 -4.55
N GLU A 34 5.53 -8.18 -5.69
CA GLU A 34 6.69 -8.42 -6.54
C GLU A 34 7.99 -7.96 -5.86
N HIS A 35 7.97 -6.82 -5.17
CA HIS A 35 9.11 -6.33 -4.39
C HIS A 35 9.39 -7.21 -3.16
N ILE A 36 8.34 -7.59 -2.43
CA ILE A 36 8.44 -8.54 -1.30
C ILE A 36 8.71 -10.00 -1.78
N GLY A 37 8.62 -10.28 -3.08
CA GLY A 37 8.88 -11.60 -3.66
C GLY A 37 7.81 -12.67 -3.35
N PHE A 38 6.64 -12.27 -2.85
CA PHE A 38 5.57 -13.16 -2.37
C PHE A 38 4.47 -13.40 -3.43
N HIS A 39 4.86 -13.93 -4.60
CA HIS A 39 3.92 -14.26 -5.67
C HIS A 39 3.21 -15.60 -5.41
N GLN A 40 1.88 -15.61 -5.62
CA GLN A 40 1.06 -16.84 -5.71
C GLN A 40 1.15 -17.83 -4.53
N GLN A 41 1.23 -17.34 -3.30
CA GLN A 41 1.24 -18.22 -2.13
C GLN A 41 -0.17 -18.48 -1.59
N ILE A 42 -0.66 -19.70 -1.81
CA ILE A 42 -1.93 -20.18 -1.26
C ILE A 42 -1.71 -20.63 0.20
N GLY A 43 -2.33 -19.91 1.14
CA GLY A 43 -2.35 -20.21 2.58
C GLY A 43 -1.63 -19.14 3.41
N PRO A 44 -2.11 -18.83 4.63
CA PRO A 44 -1.53 -17.75 5.44
C PRO A 44 -0.07 -18.04 5.81
N ARG A 45 0.84 -17.12 5.50
CA ARG A 45 2.25 -17.18 5.89
C ARG A 45 2.63 -15.97 6.73
N PRO A 46 3.52 -16.16 7.73
CA PRO A 46 4.06 -15.04 8.47
C PRO A 46 5.04 -14.26 7.58
N PHE A 47 4.90 -12.94 7.58
CA PHE A 47 5.87 -12.03 6.99
C PHE A 47 6.05 -10.84 7.92
N THR A 48 7.29 -10.40 8.07
CA THR A 48 7.65 -9.24 8.87
C THR A 48 8.30 -8.23 7.93
N PRO A 49 7.60 -7.14 7.53
CA PRO A 49 8.18 -6.10 6.69
C PRO A 49 9.35 -5.47 7.43
N THR A 50 10.47 -5.30 6.74
CA THR A 50 11.70 -4.72 7.26
C THR A 50 11.94 -3.32 6.71
N SER A 51 11.23 -2.92 5.66
CA SER A 51 11.39 -1.64 4.98
C SER A 51 10.06 -0.86 4.85
N ARG A 52 10.15 0.45 4.51
CA ARG A 52 8.95 1.23 4.14
C ARG A 52 8.34 0.78 2.81
N ALA A 53 9.19 0.39 1.86
CA ALA A 53 8.77 -0.19 0.60
C ALA A 53 7.85 -1.40 0.83
N ASP A 54 8.20 -2.31 1.74
CA ASP A 54 7.40 -3.48 2.08
C ASP A 54 6.00 -3.07 2.55
N VAL A 55 5.90 -2.17 3.53
CA VAL A 55 4.59 -1.77 4.08
C VAL A 55 3.76 -0.95 3.09
N VAL A 56 4.39 -0.22 2.15
CA VAL A 56 3.68 0.50 1.08
C VAL A 56 3.18 -0.49 0.03
N GLU A 57 3.98 -1.49 -0.34
CA GLU A 57 3.54 -2.54 -1.27
C GLU A 57 2.42 -3.39 -0.66
N MET A 58 2.50 -3.73 0.63
CA MET A 58 1.40 -4.38 1.35
C MET A 58 0.13 -3.51 1.34
N TYR A 59 0.27 -2.18 1.46
CA TYR A 59 -0.86 -1.24 1.41
C TYR A 59 -1.52 -1.20 0.03
N LEU A 60 -0.70 -1.19 -1.03
CA LEU A 60 -1.16 -1.31 -2.41
C LEU A 60 -1.90 -2.65 -2.63
N ALA A 61 -1.29 -3.75 -2.22
CA ALA A 61 -1.86 -5.10 -2.37
C ALA A 61 -3.18 -5.28 -1.60
N TRP A 62 -3.31 -4.63 -0.44
CA TRP A 62 -4.56 -4.59 0.32
C TRP A 62 -5.68 -3.89 -0.45
N PHE A 63 -5.41 -2.75 -1.09
CA PHE A 63 -6.40 -2.09 -1.94
C PHE A 63 -6.77 -2.90 -3.18
N GLN A 64 -5.84 -3.67 -3.73
CA GLN A 64 -6.10 -4.56 -4.87
C GLN A 64 -6.94 -5.79 -4.49
N GLY A 65 -7.14 -6.07 -3.19
CA GLY A 65 -7.73 -7.33 -2.73
C GLY A 65 -6.81 -8.54 -2.90
N ASN A 66 -5.54 -8.29 -3.24
CA ASN A 66 -4.54 -9.32 -3.47
C ASN A 66 -3.85 -9.75 -2.17
N LEU A 67 -4.00 -8.99 -1.08
CA LEU A 67 -3.50 -9.31 0.25
C LEU A 67 -4.68 -9.55 1.19
N VAL A 68 -4.86 -10.80 1.61
CA VAL A 68 -5.90 -11.19 2.56
C VAL A 68 -5.27 -11.45 3.92
N VAL A 69 -5.56 -10.56 4.87
CA VAL A 69 -5.23 -10.71 6.28
C VAL A 69 -6.37 -11.48 6.96
N PRO A 70 -6.13 -12.54 7.75
CA PRO A 70 -7.16 -13.25 8.47
C PRO A 70 -8.02 -12.34 9.36
N LEU A 71 -9.33 -12.60 9.44
CA LEU A 71 -10.31 -11.75 10.12
C LEU A 71 -10.10 -11.62 11.65
N TYR A 72 -9.23 -12.42 12.25
CA TYR A 72 -8.87 -12.32 13.67
C TYR A 72 -7.74 -11.31 13.94
N GLU A 73 -7.17 -10.69 12.91
CA GLU A 73 -6.21 -9.61 13.11
C GLU A 73 -6.96 -8.32 13.50
N PRO A 74 -6.66 -7.70 14.67
CA PRO A 74 -7.44 -6.59 15.24
C PRO A 74 -7.38 -5.28 14.43
N TYR A 75 -6.79 -5.31 13.24
CA TYR A 75 -6.62 -4.17 12.35
C TYR A 75 -7.17 -4.42 10.94
N SER A 76 -7.89 -5.53 10.70
CA SER A 76 -8.49 -5.79 9.38
C SER A 76 -9.58 -4.76 9.07
N ARG A 77 -9.22 -3.69 8.37
CA ARG A 77 -10.19 -2.75 7.81
C ARG A 77 -10.80 -3.38 6.56
N THR A 78 -12.09 -3.15 6.35
CA THR A 78 -12.73 -3.40 5.06
C THR A 78 -12.01 -2.59 3.99
N ILE A 79 -11.69 -3.22 2.86
CA ILE A 79 -11.03 -2.57 1.74
C ILE A 79 -11.97 -1.48 1.19
N PRO A 80 -11.60 -0.19 1.26
CA PRO A 80 -12.42 0.87 0.69
C PRO A 80 -12.47 0.73 -0.83
N ARG A 81 -13.65 0.94 -1.42
CA ARG A 81 -13.75 1.03 -2.88
C ARG A 81 -13.09 2.31 -3.39
N GLN A 82 -12.59 2.28 -4.64
CA GLN A 82 -11.88 3.42 -5.24
C GLN A 82 -12.76 4.68 -5.32
N GLU A 83 -14.08 4.54 -5.49
CA GLU A 83 -15.00 5.68 -5.54
C GLU A 83 -15.02 6.47 -4.23
N ASN A 84 -14.81 5.80 -3.08
CA ASN A 84 -14.71 6.46 -1.78
C ASN A 84 -13.43 7.31 -1.68
N ILE A 85 -12.34 6.85 -2.30
CA ILE A 85 -11.06 7.57 -2.33
C ILE A 85 -11.20 8.80 -3.23
N GLN A 86 -11.81 8.64 -4.39
CA GLN A 86 -12.06 9.73 -5.33
C GLN A 86 -12.94 10.81 -4.70
N ALA A 87 -14.05 10.42 -4.07
CA ALA A 87 -14.96 11.36 -3.41
C ALA A 87 -14.26 12.19 -2.33
N ASP A 88 -13.37 11.58 -1.55
CA ASP A 88 -12.70 12.25 -0.45
C ASP A 88 -11.45 13.03 -0.88
N LEU A 89 -10.66 12.52 -1.83
CA LEU A 89 -9.27 12.93 -2.07
C LEU A 89 -8.98 13.49 -3.47
N MET A 90 -9.90 13.36 -4.44
CA MET A 90 -9.66 13.86 -5.80
C MET A 90 -9.37 15.37 -5.80
N GLY A 91 -8.26 15.76 -6.42
CA GLY A 91 -7.84 17.16 -6.52
C GLY A 91 -7.34 17.78 -5.22
N ARG A 92 -7.04 16.98 -4.19
CA ARG A 92 -6.53 17.47 -2.90
C ARG A 92 -5.08 17.12 -2.70
N ASP A 93 -4.37 18.02 -2.03
CA ASP A 93 -3.05 17.72 -1.48
C ASP A 93 -3.19 16.82 -0.24
N LEU A 94 -2.27 15.88 -0.09
CA LEU A 94 -2.24 14.94 1.04
C LEU A 94 -1.01 15.20 1.90
N ALA A 95 -1.12 15.03 3.22
CA ALA A 95 0.05 14.96 4.08
C ALA A 95 0.05 13.74 5.00
N CYS A 96 1.24 13.24 5.23
CA CYS A 96 1.54 12.20 6.20
C CYS A 96 2.96 12.41 6.76
N TRP A 97 3.41 11.47 7.60
CA TRP A 97 4.72 11.53 8.25
C TRP A 97 5.77 10.60 7.60
N CYS A 98 5.53 10.12 6.38
CA CYS A 98 6.55 9.36 5.66
C CYS A 98 7.70 10.28 5.23
N PRO A 99 8.95 9.77 5.17
CA PRO A 99 10.06 10.46 4.52
C PRO A 99 9.73 10.75 3.05
N LEU A 100 10.32 11.80 2.49
CA LEU A 100 10.06 12.23 1.10
C LEU A 100 10.96 11.52 0.08
N ASP A 101 12.01 10.88 0.53
CA ASP A 101 13.02 10.13 -0.24
C ASP A 101 12.78 8.61 -0.22
N GLU A 102 11.67 8.17 0.38
CA GLU A 102 11.24 6.78 0.43
C GLU A 102 9.79 6.66 -0.07
N PRO A 103 9.36 5.47 -0.54
CA PRO A 103 7.99 5.24 -0.99
C PRO A 103 6.97 5.64 0.05
N CYS A 104 5.92 6.32 -0.39
CA CYS A 104 4.89 6.83 0.49
C CYS A 104 3.52 6.23 0.17
N HIS A 105 2.74 5.92 1.21
CA HIS A 105 1.37 5.44 1.02
C HIS A 105 0.43 6.52 0.47
N ALA A 106 0.79 7.81 0.62
CA ALA A 106 0.05 8.91 0.03
C ALA A 106 0.09 8.86 -1.51
N ASP A 107 1.17 8.35 -2.11
CA ASP A 107 1.27 8.21 -3.57
C ASP A 107 0.29 7.16 -4.11
N VAL A 108 0.07 6.09 -3.35
CA VAL A 108 -1.00 5.11 -3.65
C VAL A 108 -2.36 5.82 -3.68
N LEU A 109 -2.65 6.64 -2.66
CA LEU A 109 -3.93 7.36 -2.58
C LEU A 109 -4.09 8.39 -3.69
N LEU A 110 -3.05 9.14 -4.03
CA LEU A 110 -3.05 10.11 -5.13
C LEU A 110 -3.31 9.42 -6.47
N ALA A 111 -2.63 8.31 -6.74
CA ALA A 111 -2.84 7.50 -7.94
C ALA A 111 -4.29 7.01 -8.06
N LEU A 112 -4.87 6.50 -6.95
CA LEU A 112 -6.23 6.01 -6.93
C LEU A 112 -7.27 7.14 -7.06
N ALA A 113 -7.02 8.28 -6.41
CA ALA A 113 -7.84 9.48 -6.53
C ALA A 113 -7.83 10.04 -7.97
N ALA A 114 -6.70 9.92 -8.68
CA ALA A 114 -6.57 10.26 -10.10
C ALA A 114 -7.19 9.23 -11.06
N GLY A 115 -7.74 8.13 -10.55
CA GLY A 115 -8.42 7.12 -11.36
C GLY A 115 -7.49 6.10 -12.02
N LYS A 116 -6.24 5.95 -11.58
CA LYS A 116 -5.40 4.83 -12.03
C LYS A 116 -6.07 3.50 -11.64
N PRO A 117 -6.19 2.52 -12.56
CA PRO A 117 -6.80 1.25 -12.25
C PRO A 117 -5.96 0.45 -11.25
N LEU A 118 -6.60 -0.04 -10.19
CA LEU A 118 -5.95 -0.80 -9.11
C LEU A 118 -5.10 -1.96 -9.61
N TYR A 119 -5.58 -2.71 -10.61
CA TYR A 119 -4.95 -3.94 -11.07
C TYR A 119 -3.63 -3.74 -11.83
N SER A 120 -3.32 -2.52 -12.28
CA SER A 120 -2.13 -2.25 -13.10
C SER A 120 -0.98 -1.59 -12.32
N MET A 121 -1.18 -1.27 -11.05
CA MET A 121 -0.19 -0.57 -10.24
C MET A 121 0.74 -1.53 -9.49
N THR A 122 2.00 -1.17 -9.44
CA THR A 122 3.07 -1.81 -8.67
C THR A 122 3.81 -0.76 -7.84
N LEU A 123 4.74 -1.20 -6.98
CA LEU A 123 5.59 -0.27 -6.22
C LEU A 123 6.48 0.60 -7.14
N ALA A 124 6.85 0.09 -8.31
CA ALA A 124 7.63 0.82 -9.32
C ALA A 124 6.87 2.01 -9.95
N ASP A 125 5.54 2.04 -9.82
CA ASP A 125 4.71 3.16 -10.30
C ASP A 125 4.59 4.32 -9.29
N LEU A 126 5.14 4.15 -8.08
CA LEU A 126 5.07 5.13 -7.00
C LEU A 126 6.35 5.98 -6.92
N SER A 127 6.24 7.14 -6.27
CA SER A 127 7.37 8.05 -6.06
C SER A 127 7.98 7.84 -4.66
N PRO A 128 9.31 7.98 -4.50
CA PRO A 128 10.29 7.77 -5.57
C PRO A 128 10.17 6.35 -6.15
N VAL A 129 10.54 6.20 -7.43
CA VAL A 129 10.50 4.91 -8.12
C VAL A 129 11.34 3.90 -7.35
N VAL A 130 10.72 2.78 -6.98
CA VAL A 130 11.43 1.65 -6.38
C VAL A 130 11.76 0.64 -7.47
N GLU A 131 13.04 0.47 -7.75
CA GLU A 131 13.51 -0.62 -8.59
C GLU A 131 13.31 -1.96 -7.86
N PRO A 132 12.85 -3.03 -8.53
CA PRO A 132 12.79 -4.35 -7.92
C PRO A 132 14.20 -4.83 -7.57
N GLU A 133 14.41 -5.28 -6.33
CA GLU A 133 15.72 -5.79 -5.92
C GLU A 133 16.04 -7.09 -6.68
N GLY A 134 17.13 -7.07 -7.45
CA GLY A 134 17.65 -8.26 -8.12
C GLY A 134 17.31 -8.42 -9.61
N GLY A 135 17.24 -7.33 -10.37
CA GLY A 135 17.30 -7.37 -11.84
C GLY A 135 18.58 -8.07 -12.32
N MET A 136 18.50 -9.38 -12.56
CA MET A 136 19.49 -10.08 -13.37
C MET A 136 19.33 -9.56 -14.80
N LEU A 137 20.27 -8.71 -15.21
CA LEU A 137 20.46 -8.36 -16.62
C LEU A 137 20.69 -9.67 -17.39
N LEU A 138 19.76 -9.99 -18.28
CA LEU A 138 20.00 -10.87 -19.42
C LEU A 138 20.27 -10.02 -20.65
#